data_AF-A0A0H5CS08-F1
#
_entry.id   AF-A0A0H5CS08-F1
#
_cell.length_a   1.000
_cell.length_b   1.000
_cell.length_c   1.000
_cell.angle_alpha   90.00
_cell.angle_beta   90.00
_cell.angle_gamma   90.00
#
_symmetry.space_group_name_H-M   'P 1'
#
loop_
_entity.id
_entity.type
_entity.pdbx_description
1 polymer ?
#
loop_
_entity_poly.entity_id
_entity_poly.type
_entity_poly.pdbx_seq_one_letter_code
_entity_poly.pdbx_strand_id
1 'polypeptide(L)' 'MSDHDTRRETETDVKVGRHAAPEGAQRHPLIDLSRDPNPGKADHAAPDDEG' A
#
# COMPACT_ATOMS: atom_id res chain seq x y z
N MET A 1 -20.41 -13.16 -34.67
CA MET A 1 -19.54 -13.67 -33.58
C MET A 1 -20.00 -13.01 -32.31
N SER A 2 -20.33 -13.84 -31.33
CA SER A 2 -21.05 -13.56 -30.10
C SER A 2 -20.43 -12.49 -29.20
N ASP A 3 -21.32 -11.61 -28.76
CA ASP A 3 -21.59 -11.19 -27.37
C ASP A 3 -20.50 -10.50 -26.55
N HIS A 4 -20.85 -9.29 -26.14
CA HIS A 4 -20.34 -8.59 -24.96
C HIS A 4 -20.28 -9.55 -23.76
N ASP A 5 -19.08 -9.93 -23.32
CA ASP A 5 -18.88 -10.53 -21.99
C ASP A 5 -18.56 -9.41 -20.99
N THR A 6 -19.61 -8.87 -20.39
CA THR A 6 -19.51 -8.14 -19.14
C THR A 6 -19.36 -9.14 -17.99
N ARG A 7 -18.18 -9.21 -17.37
CA ARG A 7 -17.98 -9.81 -16.04
C ARG A 7 -17.10 -8.86 -15.23
N ARG A 8 -17.70 -8.05 -14.34
CA ARG A 8 -17.71 -8.29 -12.87
C ARG A 8 -16.30 -8.71 -12.38
N GLU A 9 -15.63 -8.01 -11.49
CA GLU A 9 -16.10 -7.36 -10.28
C GLU A 9 -15.02 -6.39 -9.77
N THR A 10 -15.47 -5.34 -9.12
CA THR A 10 -14.68 -4.46 -8.26
C THR A 10 -14.02 -5.28 -7.16
N GLU A 11 -12.75 -5.62 -7.30
CA GLU A 11 -11.95 -6.13 -6.20
C GLU A 11 -10.67 -5.31 -6.18
N THR A 12 -10.55 -4.46 -5.17
CA THR A 12 -9.33 -3.72 -4.86
C THR A 12 -8.26 -4.75 -4.49
N ASP A 13 -7.60 -5.33 -5.49
CA ASP A 13 -6.35 -6.05 -5.30
C ASP A 13 -5.34 -5.00 -4.82
N VAL A 14 -5.32 -4.78 -3.50
CA VAL A 14 -4.33 -3.92 -2.86
C VAL A 14 -3.01 -4.63 -3.06
N LYS A 15 -2.31 -4.28 -4.14
CA LYS A 15 -0.98 -4.81 -4.47
C LYS A 15 -0.01 -4.40 -3.39
N VAL A 16 0.02 -5.16 -2.30
CA VAL A 16 1.01 -5.01 -1.24
C VAL A 16 2.36 -5.46 -1.79
N GLY A 17 3.37 -4.59 -1.64
CA GLY A 17 4.72 -4.91 -2.07
C GLY A 17 5.25 -6.16 -1.37
N ARG A 18 6.16 -6.89 -2.01
CA ARG A 18 6.78 -8.12 -1.44
C ARG A 18 7.46 -7.92 -0.08
N HIS A 19 7.70 -6.67 0.31
CA HIS A 19 8.31 -6.27 1.59
C HIS A 19 7.33 -5.54 2.52
N ALA A 20 6.06 -5.45 2.16
CA ALA A 20 5.04 -4.83 3.01
C ALA A 20 4.80 -5.73 4.23
N ALA A 21 4.84 -5.12 5.41
CA ALA A 21 4.39 -5.79 6.62
C ALA A 21 2.86 -5.96 6.58
N PRO A 22 2.31 -7.03 7.18
CA PRO A 22 0.86 -7.18 7.29
C PRO A 22 0.27 -6.07 8.16
N GLU A 23 -1.01 -5.76 7.90
CA GLU A 23 -1.74 -4.76 8.68
C GLU A 23 -1.77 -5.12 10.17
N GLY A 24 -1.41 -4.17 11.02
CA GLY A 24 -1.32 -4.37 12.47
C GLY A 24 -0.06 -5.13 12.95
N ALA A 25 0.92 -5.40 12.07
CA ALA A 25 2.20 -5.96 12.50
C ALA A 25 2.86 -5.09 13.58
N GLN A 26 3.40 -5.74 14.60
CA GLN A 26 4.10 -5.04 15.68
C GLN A 26 5.34 -4.34 15.12
N ARG A 27 5.50 -3.07 15.49
CA ARG A 27 6.69 -2.30 15.11
C ARG A 27 7.92 -2.89 15.78
N HIS A 28 9.01 -2.92 15.03
CA HIS A 28 10.28 -3.37 15.59
C HIS A 28 10.68 -2.44 16.74
N PRO A 29 11.09 -2.96 17.91
CA PRO A 29 11.28 -2.16 19.12
C PRO A 29 12.38 -1.11 19.00
N LEU A 30 13.32 -1.29 18.07
CA LEU A 30 14.40 -0.33 17.79
C LEU A 30 13.98 0.82 16.86
N ILE A 31 12.79 0.77 16.26
CA ILE A 31 12.30 1.82 15.36
C ILE A 31 11.68 2.94 16.21
N ASP A 32 12.33 4.11 16.22
CA ASP A 32 11.84 5.32 16.88
C ASP A 32 11.39 6.34 15.83
N LEU A 33 10.08 6.47 15.69
CA LEU A 33 9.44 7.29 14.66
C LEU A 33 9.22 8.72 15.11
N SER A 34 9.48 9.04 16.37
CA SER A 34 9.41 10.43 16.86
C SER A 34 10.52 11.29 16.25
N ARG A 35 11.60 10.67 15.78
CA ARG A 35 12.74 11.31 15.13
C ARG A 35 12.63 11.39 13.61
N ASP A 36 11.70 10.65 13.03
CA ASP A 36 11.50 10.64 11.58
C ASP A 36 10.69 11.89 11.18
N PRO A 37 11.23 12.78 10.32
CA PRO A 37 10.48 13.93 9.83
C PRO A 37 9.25 13.54 9.00
N ASN A 38 9.24 12.34 8.42
CA ASN A 38 8.14 11.79 7.62
C ASN A 38 7.68 10.44 8.20
N PRO A 39 7.16 10.42 9.44
CA PRO A 39 6.92 9.19 10.17
C PRO A 39 5.96 8.29 9.42
N GLY A 40 6.41 7.09 9.08
CA GLY A 40 5.58 6.08 8.39
C GLY A 40 5.44 6.31 6.88
N LYS A 41 6.11 7.29 6.29
CA LYS A 41 6.20 7.44 4.83
C LYS A 41 7.47 6.74 4.35
N ALA A 42 7.31 5.72 3.50
CA ALA A 42 8.46 5.06 2.90
C ALA A 42 9.19 6.00 1.94
N ASP A 43 10.52 6.01 1.96
CA ASP A 43 11.35 6.83 1.06
C ASP A 43 11.13 6.51 -0.43
N HIS A 44 10.60 5.32 -0.72
CA HIS A 44 10.25 4.85 -2.07
C HIS A 44 8.75 4.88 -2.36
N ALA A 45 7.94 5.48 -1.50
CA ALA A 45 6.54 5.69 -1.82
C ALA A 45 6.46 6.53 -3.11
N ALA A 46 5.58 6.14 -4.02
CA ALA A 46 5.21 7.03 -5.12
C ALA A 46 4.72 8.36 -4.52
N PRO A 47 4.95 9.50 -5.20
CA PRO A 47 4.29 10.74 -4.80
C PRO A 47 2.78 10.48 -4.76
N ASP A 48 2.11 11.02 -3.73
CA ASP A 48 0.66 10.99 -3.69
C ASP A 48 0.15 11.83 -4.87
N ASP A 49 -0.80 11.31 -5.64
CA ASP A 49 -1.42 12.03 -6.76
C ASP A 49 -2.40 13.05 -6.19
N GLU A 50 -1.88 14.09 -5.53
CA GLU A 50 -2.65 15.26 -5.11
C GLU A 50 -2.68 16.27 -6.27
N GLY A 51 -3.57 16.00 -7.23
CA GLY A 51 -3.97 16.90 -8.32
C GLY A 51 -5.30 17.59 -8.07
#